data_AF-A0A5D2D6M9-F1
#
_entry.id   AF-A0A5D2D6M9-F1
#
_cell.length_a   1.000
_cell.length_b   1.000
_cell.length_c   1.000
_cell.angle_alpha   90.00
_cell.angle_beta   90.00
_cell.angle_gamma   90.00
#
_symmetry.space_group_name_H-M   'P 1'
#
loop_
_entity.id
_entity.type
_entity.pdbx_description
1 polymer ?
#
loop_
_entity_poly.entity_id
_entity_poly.type
_entity_poly.pdbx_seq_one_letter_code
_entity_poly.pdbx_strand_id
1 'polypeptide(L)'
;MKNGEIVQARNVYERAVEKLADEEDAEQLFVAFAEFEERCKKMERARCFYKFALDHIPKDSAKDLYRKFMAFEKQYRDKEGIEDAIVGKRRFQYKDEVRKNPWNCDAWFDYIRLEESVGNKGRIREVSERAIANVPPAEEKRYWQRYVYLINYDLYEELDAGDMERTRDVYRECLKLIPHEKFSFAKIWLLAAQFEISQFNLKGARQILGNAFGKAPKDNIFKKYIEIELQLGNINRCRKLYEKYLEWAPENCYAWSKYAELERSLAETERARAIFELAILDIWRRDWWRDPNLYWRLPRGKPIGRTENLILEISWFRESMGNKDSAFAEDV
;
A
#
# COMPACT_ATOMS: atom_id res chain seq x y z
N MET A 1 -40.76 -21.78 39.02
CA MET A 1 -40.94 -20.63 39.92
C MET A 1 -42.25 -19.97 39.56
N LYS A 2 -43.09 -19.66 40.54
CA LYS A 2 -44.32 -18.89 40.26
C LYS A 2 -43.91 -17.47 39.85
N ASN A 3 -44.59 -16.85 38.89
CA ASN A 3 -44.19 -15.53 38.34
C ASN A 3 -44.00 -14.44 39.42
N GLY A 4 -44.67 -14.53 40.57
CA GLY A 4 -44.50 -13.61 41.70
C GLY A 4 -43.17 -13.74 42.45
N GLU A 5 -42.62 -14.95 42.56
CA GLU A 5 -41.35 -15.21 43.27
C GLU A 5 -40.15 -14.64 42.48
N ILE A 6 -40.25 -14.62 41.16
CA ILE A 6 -39.22 -14.07 40.26
C ILE A 6 -39.09 -12.55 40.44
N VAL A 7 -40.21 -11.85 40.63
CA VAL A 7 -40.22 -10.40 40.83
C VAL A 7 -39.62 -10.05 42.20
N GLN A 8 -39.98 -10.82 43.23
CA GLN A 8 -39.41 -10.63 44.57
C GLN A 8 -37.91 -10.90 44.61
N ALA A 9 -37.46 -12.02 44.01
CA ALA A 9 -36.04 -12.34 43.93
C ALA A 9 -35.25 -11.26 43.17
N ARG A 10 -35.80 -10.72 42.07
CA ARG A 10 -35.17 -9.61 41.34
C ARG A 10 -35.03 -8.35 42.21
N ASN A 11 -36.09 -7.94 42.90
CA ASN A 11 -36.03 -6.77 43.78
C ASN A 11 -34.99 -6.94 44.92
N VAL A 12 -34.75 -8.17 45.38
CA VAL A 12 -33.71 -8.45 46.38
C VAL A 12 -32.32 -8.25 45.77
N TYR A 13 -32.08 -8.77 44.56
CA TYR A 13 -30.81 -8.56 43.86
C TYR A 13 -30.56 -7.10 43.48
N GLU A 14 -31.57 -6.37 42.98
CA GLU A 14 -31.44 -4.94 42.65
C GLU A 14 -31.06 -4.11 43.88
N ARG A 15 -31.72 -4.35 45.03
CA ARG A 15 -31.38 -3.69 46.30
C ARG A 15 -30.00 -4.08 46.84
N ALA A 16 -29.57 -5.32 46.58
CA ALA A 16 -28.24 -5.78 46.97
C ALA A 16 -27.16 -5.08 46.13
N VAL A 17 -27.38 -4.95 44.82
CA VAL A 17 -26.47 -4.24 43.91
C VAL A 17 -26.38 -2.76 44.29
N GLU A 18 -27.49 -2.09 44.57
CA GLU A 18 -27.47 -0.67 44.98
C GLU A 18 -26.68 -0.42 46.27
N LYS A 19 -26.60 -1.40 47.18
CA LYS A 19 -25.97 -1.24 48.49
C LYS A 19 -24.56 -1.78 48.58
N LEU A 20 -24.25 -2.82 47.82
CA LEU A 20 -23.02 -3.60 47.94
C LEU A 20 -22.15 -3.51 46.67
N ALA A 21 -22.47 -2.61 45.73
CA ALA A 21 -21.70 -2.45 44.49
C ALA A 21 -20.21 -2.13 44.72
N ASP A 22 -19.88 -1.51 45.84
CA ASP A 22 -18.52 -1.05 46.17
C ASP A 22 -17.75 -2.01 47.10
N GLU A 23 -18.34 -3.14 47.52
CA GLU A 23 -17.69 -4.13 48.39
C GLU A 23 -16.80 -5.12 47.60
N GLU A 24 -15.78 -5.69 48.24
CA GLU A 24 -14.84 -6.64 47.60
C GLU A 24 -15.54 -7.89 47.04
N ASP A 25 -16.67 -8.30 47.62
CA ASP A 25 -17.46 -9.46 47.19
C ASP A 25 -18.51 -9.15 46.10
N ALA A 26 -18.55 -7.90 45.59
CA ALA A 26 -19.51 -7.48 44.58
C ALA A 26 -19.46 -8.35 43.31
N GLU A 27 -18.28 -8.88 42.94
CA GLU A 27 -18.12 -9.78 41.79
C GLU A 27 -19.00 -11.03 41.90
N GLN A 28 -19.07 -11.66 43.08
CA GLN A 28 -19.88 -12.85 43.30
C GLN A 28 -21.38 -12.53 43.20
N LEU A 29 -21.78 -11.36 43.69
CA LEU A 29 -23.15 -10.87 43.63
C LEU A 29 -23.58 -10.61 42.17
N PHE A 30 -22.75 -9.92 41.37
CA PHE A 30 -23.04 -9.65 39.97
C PHE A 30 -23.14 -10.93 39.14
N VAL A 31 -22.24 -11.88 39.39
CA VAL A 31 -22.25 -13.19 38.73
C VAL A 31 -23.52 -13.98 39.08
N ALA A 32 -23.90 -14.03 40.37
CA ALA A 32 -25.11 -14.72 40.81
C ALA A 32 -26.38 -14.08 40.23
N PHE A 33 -26.40 -12.75 40.11
CA PHE A 33 -27.53 -12.03 39.53
C PHE A 33 -27.65 -12.26 38.02
N ALA A 34 -26.53 -12.29 37.30
CA ALA A 34 -26.51 -12.62 35.89
C ALA A 34 -26.97 -14.08 35.62
N GLU A 35 -26.52 -15.05 36.42
CA GLU A 35 -26.98 -16.45 36.37
C GLU A 35 -28.47 -16.58 36.75
N PHE A 36 -29.01 -15.68 37.60
CA PHE A 36 -30.44 -15.61 37.89
C PHE A 36 -31.26 -15.11 36.69
N GLU A 37 -30.82 -14.04 36.01
CA GLU A 37 -31.51 -13.54 34.81
C GLU A 37 -31.39 -14.52 33.63
N GLU A 38 -30.28 -15.26 33.53
CA GLU A 38 -30.11 -16.38 32.58
C GLU A 38 -31.15 -17.49 32.83
N ARG A 39 -31.32 -17.92 34.09
CA ARG A 39 -32.37 -18.89 34.48
C ARG A 39 -33.78 -18.36 34.19
N CYS A 40 -33.99 -17.05 34.24
CA CYS A 40 -35.25 -16.40 33.90
C CYS A 40 -35.45 -16.23 32.37
N LYS A 41 -34.52 -16.71 31.54
CA LYS A 41 -34.51 -16.56 30.07
C LYS A 41 -34.57 -15.09 29.59
N LYS A 42 -34.10 -14.13 30.39
CA LYS A 42 -34.04 -12.71 30.02
C LYS A 42 -32.63 -12.31 29.60
N MET A 43 -32.25 -12.71 28.38
CA MET A 43 -30.86 -12.72 27.92
C MET A 43 -30.28 -11.31 27.77
N GLU A 44 -31.07 -10.36 27.24
CA GLU A 44 -30.64 -8.97 27.11
C GLU A 44 -30.38 -8.31 28.46
N ARG A 45 -31.18 -8.66 29.48
CA ARG A 45 -30.95 -8.15 30.84
C ARG A 45 -29.70 -8.75 31.47
N ALA A 46 -29.50 -10.05 31.34
CA ALA A 46 -28.27 -10.70 31.79
C ALA A 46 -27.02 -10.05 31.14
N ARG A 47 -27.08 -9.73 29.84
CA ARG A 47 -26.02 -8.99 29.14
C ARG A 47 -25.81 -7.58 29.68
N CYS A 48 -26.87 -6.79 29.88
CA CYS A 48 -26.76 -5.46 30.46
C CYS A 48 -26.09 -5.50 31.84
N PHE A 49 -26.41 -6.50 32.66
CA PHE A 49 -25.77 -6.66 33.97
C PHE A 49 -24.31 -7.09 33.88
N TYR A 50 -23.94 -7.98 32.95
CA TYR A 50 -22.53 -8.28 32.72
C TYR A 50 -21.72 -7.06 32.27
N LYS A 51 -22.28 -6.23 31.37
CA LYS A 51 -21.64 -4.96 30.97
C LYS A 51 -21.52 -3.99 32.15
N PHE A 52 -22.60 -3.82 32.91
CA PHE A 52 -22.62 -2.97 34.11
C PHE A 52 -21.56 -3.40 35.14
N ALA A 53 -21.44 -4.71 35.39
CA ALA A 53 -20.46 -5.25 36.32
C ALA A 53 -19.01 -5.05 35.84
N LEU A 54 -18.76 -5.13 34.53
CA LEU A 54 -17.44 -4.86 33.94
C LEU A 54 -17.05 -3.37 34.00
N ASP A 55 -18.03 -2.47 34.04
CA ASP A 55 -17.80 -1.02 34.13
C ASP A 55 -17.52 -0.55 35.58
N HIS A 56 -18.06 -1.25 36.58
CA HIS A 56 -17.91 -0.89 38.00
C HIS A 56 -16.77 -1.62 38.73
N ILE A 57 -16.33 -2.78 38.22
CA ILE A 57 -15.24 -3.55 38.84
C ILE A 57 -13.88 -3.19 38.21
N PRO A 58 -12.82 -2.98 39.02
CA PRO A 58 -11.46 -2.81 38.52
C PRO A 58 -11.00 -3.99 37.65
N LYS A 59 -10.35 -3.67 36.53
CA LYS A 59 -9.98 -4.64 35.46
C LYS A 59 -9.06 -5.79 35.91
N ASP A 60 -8.36 -5.65 37.03
CA ASP A 60 -7.47 -6.69 37.57
C ASP A 60 -8.23 -7.84 38.24
N SER A 61 -9.38 -7.54 38.84
CA SER A 61 -10.26 -8.51 39.52
C SER A 61 -11.26 -9.14 38.55
N ALA A 62 -11.66 -8.44 37.49
CA ALA A 62 -12.72 -8.86 36.56
C ALA A 62 -12.37 -10.05 35.61
N LYS A 63 -11.30 -10.80 35.86
CA LYS A 63 -10.87 -11.93 34.99
C LYS A 63 -11.88 -13.07 35.00
N ASP A 64 -12.48 -13.38 36.14
CA ASP A 64 -13.44 -14.46 36.29
C ASP A 64 -14.82 -14.05 35.76
N LEU A 65 -15.26 -12.83 36.06
CA LEU A 65 -16.43 -12.21 35.42
C LEU A 65 -16.34 -12.21 33.89
N TYR A 66 -15.19 -11.83 33.32
CA TYR A 66 -14.98 -11.83 31.87
C TYR A 66 -15.06 -13.26 31.29
N ARG A 67 -14.50 -14.25 31.98
CA ARG A 67 -14.58 -15.67 31.57
C ARG A 67 -16.03 -16.15 31.53
N LYS A 68 -16.83 -15.79 32.54
CA LYS A 68 -18.26 -16.11 32.62
C LYS A 68 -19.09 -15.38 31.57
N PHE A 69 -18.82 -14.09 31.32
CA PHE A 69 -19.48 -13.34 30.25
C PHE A 69 -19.20 -13.92 28.86
N MET A 70 -17.94 -14.30 28.59
CA MET A 70 -17.58 -14.97 27.33
C MET A 70 -18.25 -16.34 27.17
N ALA A 71 -18.42 -17.10 28.26
CA ALA A 71 -19.14 -18.36 28.26
C ALA A 71 -20.65 -18.16 28.03
N PHE A 72 -21.24 -17.18 28.70
CA PHE A 72 -22.64 -16.78 28.53
C PHE A 72 -22.93 -16.39 27.08
N GLU A 73 -22.11 -15.53 26.50
CA GLU A 73 -22.29 -15.11 25.12
C GLU A 73 -22.08 -16.27 24.12
N LYS A 74 -21.10 -17.15 24.36
CA LYS A 74 -20.87 -18.34 23.51
C LYS A 74 -22.08 -19.29 23.51
N GLN A 75 -22.78 -19.39 24.65
CA GLN A 75 -23.95 -20.24 24.83
C GLN A 75 -25.21 -19.60 24.23
N TYR A 76 -25.35 -18.28 24.38
CA TYR A 76 -26.46 -17.50 23.85
C TYR A 76 -25.96 -16.65 22.70
N ARG A 77 -25.87 -17.30 21.53
CA ARG A 77 -25.48 -16.72 20.25
C ARG A 77 -26.19 -15.40 20.01
N ASP A 78 -25.54 -14.33 20.45
CA ASP A 78 -25.61 -13.06 19.80
C ASP A 78 -24.22 -12.83 19.23
N LYS A 79 -24.09 -13.11 17.94
CA LYS A 79 -22.80 -13.01 17.27
C LYS A 79 -22.26 -11.58 17.39
N GLU A 80 -23.15 -10.60 17.40
CA GLU A 80 -22.83 -9.18 17.46
C GLU A 80 -22.28 -8.77 18.84
N GLY A 81 -22.83 -9.29 19.95
CA GLY A 81 -22.37 -8.98 21.31
C GLY A 81 -20.97 -9.53 21.64
N ILE A 82 -20.68 -10.76 21.20
CA ILE A 82 -19.36 -11.40 21.33
C ILE A 82 -18.34 -10.64 20.50
N GLU A 83 -18.71 -10.34 19.25
CA GLU A 83 -17.84 -9.65 18.33
C GLU A 83 -17.50 -8.26 18.87
N ASP A 84 -18.47 -7.51 19.39
CA ASP A 84 -18.24 -6.21 20.03
C ASP A 84 -17.32 -6.27 21.25
N ALA A 85 -17.52 -7.27 22.13
CA ALA A 85 -16.69 -7.44 23.32
C ALA A 85 -15.26 -7.87 22.97
N ILE A 86 -15.10 -8.77 21.99
CA ILE A 86 -13.80 -9.20 21.48
C ILE A 86 -13.07 -8.04 20.79
N VAL A 87 -13.80 -7.27 19.95
CA VAL A 87 -13.28 -6.07 19.29
C VAL A 87 -12.84 -5.05 20.35
N GLY A 88 -13.64 -4.82 21.39
CA GLY A 88 -13.29 -3.92 22.49
C GLY A 88 -11.99 -4.33 23.20
N LYS A 89 -11.82 -5.63 23.49
CA LYS A 89 -10.60 -6.16 24.10
C LYS A 89 -9.39 -6.03 23.18
N ARG A 90 -9.53 -6.41 21.91
CA ARG A 90 -8.45 -6.28 20.91
C ARG A 90 -8.06 -4.81 20.69
N ARG A 91 -9.04 -3.91 20.63
CA ARG A 91 -8.82 -2.45 20.52
C ARG A 91 -8.01 -1.92 21.70
N PHE A 92 -8.30 -2.36 22.92
CA PHE A 92 -7.51 -1.97 24.09
C PHE A 92 -6.09 -2.51 24.03
N GLN A 93 -5.92 -3.77 23.64
CA GLN A 93 -4.59 -4.39 23.47
C GLN A 93 -3.75 -3.63 22.45
N TYR A 94 -4.27 -3.37 21.25
CA TYR A 94 -3.52 -2.62 20.23
C TYR A 94 -3.25 -1.18 20.64
N LYS A 95 -4.19 -0.49 21.32
CA LYS A 95 -3.94 0.84 21.89
C LYS A 95 -2.78 0.84 22.89
N ASP A 96 -2.69 -0.18 23.73
CA ASP A 96 -1.62 -0.33 24.72
C ASP A 96 -0.28 -0.70 24.05
N GLU A 97 -0.29 -1.60 23.07
CA GLU A 97 0.89 -1.98 22.29
C GLU A 97 1.47 -0.80 21.51
N VAL A 98 0.61 -0.02 20.87
CA VAL A 98 0.98 1.22 20.17
C VAL A 98 1.52 2.27 21.14
N ARG A 99 0.95 2.38 22.35
CA ARG A 99 1.44 3.32 23.37
C ARG A 99 2.82 2.92 23.89
N LYS A 100 3.06 1.61 24.04
CA LYS A 100 4.35 1.06 24.47
C LYS A 100 5.41 1.21 23.39
N ASN A 101 5.06 0.86 22.15
CA ASN A 101 5.97 0.90 20.99
C ASN A 101 5.30 1.61 19.81
N PRO A 102 5.35 2.97 19.77
CA PRO A 102 4.77 3.75 18.67
C PRO A 102 5.35 3.42 17.29
N TRP A 103 6.54 2.85 17.25
CA TRP A 103 7.27 2.49 16.02
C TRP A 103 6.86 1.14 15.42
N ASN A 104 6.05 0.34 16.13
CA ASN A 104 5.63 -0.96 15.63
C ASN A 104 4.52 -0.80 14.58
N CYS A 105 4.90 -0.71 13.31
CA CYS A 105 3.95 -0.63 12.20
C CYS A 105 2.99 -1.82 12.15
N ASP A 106 3.40 -3.02 12.58
CA ASP A 106 2.53 -4.21 12.54
C ASP A 106 1.36 -4.05 13.53
N ALA A 107 1.61 -3.49 14.72
CA ALA A 107 0.56 -3.19 15.68
C ALA A 107 -0.41 -2.11 15.18
N TRP A 108 0.08 -1.10 14.45
CA TRP A 108 -0.78 -0.11 13.79
C TRP A 108 -1.61 -0.74 12.68
N PHE A 109 -1.05 -1.63 11.87
CA PHE A 109 -1.80 -2.35 10.84
C PHE A 109 -2.89 -3.24 11.41
N ASP A 110 -2.57 -4.00 12.44
CA ASP A 110 -3.54 -4.85 13.10
C ASP A 110 -4.63 -4.02 13.78
N TYR A 111 -4.28 -2.82 14.28
CA TYR A 111 -5.25 -1.90 14.84
C TYR A 111 -6.21 -1.36 13.76
N ILE A 112 -5.67 -0.93 12.62
CA ILE A 112 -6.47 -0.44 11.49
C ILE A 112 -7.40 -1.54 10.96
N ARG A 113 -6.89 -2.75 10.76
CA ARG A 113 -7.69 -3.92 10.32
C ARG A 113 -8.82 -4.26 11.27
N LEU A 114 -8.59 -4.08 12.57
CA LEU A 114 -9.65 -4.24 13.56
C LEU A 114 -10.73 -3.19 13.37
N GLU A 115 -10.38 -1.92 13.17
CA GLU A 115 -11.37 -0.86 12.94
C GLU A 115 -12.09 -1.02 11.59
N GLU A 116 -11.44 -1.58 10.56
CA GLU A 116 -12.09 -2.00 9.29
C GLU A 116 -13.17 -3.05 9.55
N SER A 117 -12.89 -4.06 10.37
CA SER A 117 -13.87 -5.13 10.67
C SER A 117 -15.13 -4.60 11.35
N VAL A 118 -15.02 -3.44 12.00
CA VAL A 118 -16.13 -2.72 12.64
C VAL A 118 -16.82 -1.77 11.66
N GLY A 119 -16.16 -1.42 10.54
CA GLY A 119 -16.67 -0.53 9.51
C GLY A 119 -16.73 0.95 9.89
N ASN A 120 -16.07 1.36 10.99
CA ASN A 120 -16.10 2.76 11.43
C ASN A 120 -15.04 3.60 10.72
N LYS A 121 -15.40 4.14 9.55
CA LYS A 121 -14.53 4.99 8.72
C LYS A 121 -13.92 6.18 9.45
N GLY A 122 -14.63 6.79 10.41
CA GLY A 122 -14.11 7.92 11.18
C GLY A 122 -12.96 7.53 12.11
N ARG A 123 -13.07 6.37 12.76
CA ARG A 123 -12.01 5.84 13.62
C ARG A 123 -10.82 5.32 12.85
N ILE A 124 -11.04 4.66 11.71
CA ILE A 124 -9.95 4.22 10.82
C ILE A 124 -9.07 5.41 10.48
N ARG A 125 -9.66 6.54 10.06
CA ARG A 125 -8.94 7.78 9.77
C ARG A 125 -8.16 8.32 10.96
N GLU A 126 -8.79 8.43 12.13
CA GLU A 126 -8.11 8.91 13.34
C GLU A 126 -6.90 8.03 13.69
N VAL A 127 -7.03 6.71 13.58
CA VAL A 127 -5.95 5.76 13.83
C VAL A 127 -4.85 5.88 12.78
N SER A 128 -5.19 6.02 11.50
CA SER A 128 -4.24 6.25 10.41
C SER A 128 -3.48 7.55 10.57
N GLU A 129 -4.14 8.68 10.86
CA GLU A 129 -3.50 9.98 11.08
C GLU A 129 -2.48 9.89 12.23
N ARG A 130 -2.87 9.22 13.32
CA ARG A 130 -1.96 9.00 14.46
C ARG A 130 -0.79 8.10 14.09
N ALA A 131 -1.00 7.11 13.23
CA ALA A 131 0.07 6.26 12.72
C ALA A 131 1.03 7.06 11.82
N ILE A 132 0.51 7.92 10.94
CA ILE A 132 1.31 8.80 10.06
C ILE A 132 2.13 9.80 10.88
N ALA A 133 1.57 10.36 11.96
CA ALA A 133 2.29 11.26 12.85
C ALA A 133 3.54 10.64 13.49
N ASN A 134 3.58 9.30 13.64
CA ASN A 134 4.72 8.58 14.19
C ASN A 134 5.75 8.24 13.10
N VAL A 135 6.48 9.26 12.64
CA VAL A 135 7.54 9.11 11.64
C VAL A 135 8.70 8.28 12.22
N PRO A 136 9.12 7.17 11.57
CA PRO A 136 10.21 6.33 12.07
C PRO A 136 11.50 7.15 12.30
N PRO A 137 12.14 7.04 13.49
CA PRO A 137 13.34 7.80 13.81
C PRO A 137 14.59 7.26 13.10
N ALA A 138 14.54 6.00 12.65
CA ALA A 138 15.61 5.36 11.90
C ALA A 138 15.36 5.46 10.40
N GLU A 139 16.36 5.92 9.65
CA GLU A 139 16.34 6.00 8.18
C GLU A 139 16.64 4.65 7.50
N GLU A 140 16.33 3.54 8.16
CA GLU A 140 16.52 2.22 7.57
C GLU A 140 15.35 1.89 6.66
N LYS A 141 15.67 1.47 5.44
CA LYS A 141 14.71 1.11 4.40
C LYS A 141 13.61 0.14 4.86
N ARG A 142 13.87 -0.74 5.82
CA ARG A 142 12.90 -1.73 6.34
C ARG A 142 11.74 -1.08 7.11
N TYR A 143 12.00 -0.11 7.97
CA TYR A 143 10.95 0.60 8.71
C TYR A 143 10.13 1.49 7.76
N TRP A 144 10.82 2.14 6.82
CA TRP A 144 10.18 2.97 5.81
C TRP A 144 9.33 2.17 4.82
N GLN A 145 9.71 0.93 4.47
CA GLN A 145 8.87 0.06 3.63
C GLN A 145 7.50 -0.19 4.25
N ARG A 146 7.45 -0.43 5.56
CA ARG A 146 6.20 -0.67 6.29
C ARG A 146 5.39 0.61 6.47
N TYR A 147 6.05 1.72 6.83
CA TYR A 147 5.43 3.03 6.93
C TYR A 147 4.83 3.51 5.59
N VAL A 148 5.54 3.29 4.49
CA VAL A 148 5.04 3.56 3.13
C VAL A 148 3.85 2.67 2.78
N TYR A 149 3.84 1.41 3.20
CA TYR A 149 2.68 0.55 3.01
C TYR A 149 1.47 1.07 3.79
N LEU A 150 1.70 1.64 4.98
CA LEU A 150 0.64 2.18 5.84
C LEU A 150 0.05 3.45 5.22
N ILE A 151 0.91 4.31 4.70
CA ILE A 151 0.51 5.48 3.89
C ILE A 151 -0.29 5.05 2.65
N ASN A 152 0.16 4.04 1.90
CA ASN A 152 -0.55 3.58 0.71
C ASN A 152 -1.94 3.02 1.04
N TYR A 153 -2.06 2.39 2.22
CA TYR A 153 -3.32 1.87 2.71
C TYR A 153 -4.26 3.03 3.12
N ASP A 154 -3.77 4.03 3.84
CA ASP A 154 -4.56 5.22 4.20
C ASP A 154 -5.02 5.99 2.96
N LEU A 155 -4.15 6.12 1.96
CA LEU A 155 -4.48 6.70 0.66
C LEU A 155 -5.56 5.90 -0.09
N TYR A 156 -5.58 4.57 0.04
CA TYR A 156 -6.64 3.75 -0.55
C TYR A 156 -7.99 4.02 0.12
N GLU A 157 -8.00 4.12 1.45
CA GLU A 157 -9.21 4.48 2.22
C GLU A 157 -9.69 5.90 1.93
N GLU A 158 -8.79 6.87 1.75
CA GLU A 158 -9.16 8.25 1.38
C GLU A 158 -9.71 8.34 -0.06
N LEU A 159 -9.22 7.51 -0.98
CA LEU A 159 -9.80 7.39 -2.32
C LEU A 159 -11.22 6.81 -2.27
N ASP A 160 -11.45 5.77 -1.47
CA ASP A 160 -12.78 5.19 -1.26
C ASP A 160 -13.72 6.13 -0.48
N ALA A 161 -13.16 7.09 0.26
CA ALA A 161 -13.91 8.15 0.92
C ALA A 161 -14.33 9.30 -0.01
N GLY A 162 -13.71 9.43 -1.19
CA GLY A 162 -14.02 10.46 -2.19
C GLY A 162 -13.51 11.87 -1.86
N ASP A 163 -12.66 12.04 -0.84
CA ASP A 163 -12.08 13.34 -0.48
C ASP A 163 -10.78 13.60 -1.26
N MET A 164 -10.94 14.25 -2.41
CA MET A 164 -9.87 14.41 -3.40
C MET A 164 -8.82 15.46 -2.97
N GLU A 165 -9.21 16.51 -2.25
CA GLU A 165 -8.27 17.55 -1.81
C GLU A 165 -7.36 17.04 -0.71
N ARG A 166 -7.94 16.33 0.26
CA ARG A 166 -7.21 15.75 1.35
C ARG A 166 -6.23 14.67 0.90
N THR A 167 -6.66 13.79 0.00
CA THR A 167 -5.79 12.77 -0.63
C THR A 167 -4.55 13.43 -1.26
N ARG A 168 -4.73 14.58 -1.92
CA ARG A 168 -3.64 15.34 -2.53
C ARG A 168 -2.65 15.87 -1.49
N ASP A 169 -3.16 16.39 -0.38
CA ASP A 169 -2.31 16.91 0.69
C ASP A 169 -1.56 15.79 1.42
N VAL A 170 -2.19 14.64 1.66
CA VAL A 170 -1.52 13.44 2.18
C VAL A 170 -0.39 13.00 1.24
N TYR A 171 -0.63 12.93 -0.08
CA TYR A 171 0.44 12.62 -1.04
C TYR A 171 1.60 13.62 -0.97
N ARG A 172 1.31 14.93 -0.85
CA ARG A 172 2.34 15.98 -0.76
C ARG A 172 3.17 15.85 0.50
N GLU A 173 2.53 15.64 1.64
CA GLU A 173 3.24 15.48 2.92
C GLU A 173 4.06 14.20 2.94
N CYS A 174 3.53 13.09 2.44
CA CYS A 174 4.28 11.84 2.30
C CYS A 174 5.53 12.00 1.43
N LEU A 175 5.42 12.70 0.30
CA LEU A 175 6.56 12.97 -0.57
C LEU A 175 7.60 13.93 0.04
N LYS A 176 7.21 14.82 0.96
CA LYS A 176 8.15 15.67 1.71
C LYS A 176 8.87 14.91 2.82
N LEU A 177 8.14 14.06 3.55
CA LEU A 177 8.66 13.31 4.70
C LEU A 177 9.72 12.28 4.31
N ILE A 178 9.58 11.68 3.13
CA ILE A 178 10.49 10.63 2.67
C ILE A 178 11.86 11.20 2.29
N PRO A 179 12.96 10.74 2.92
CA PRO A 179 14.33 11.09 2.51
C PRO A 179 14.70 10.39 1.18
N HIS A 180 14.33 11.01 0.05
CA HIS A 180 14.58 10.46 -1.29
C HIS A 180 16.06 10.30 -1.66
N GLU A 181 16.95 11.02 -0.95
CA GLU A 181 18.40 10.97 -1.16
C GLU A 181 19.04 9.65 -0.68
N LYS A 182 18.47 9.03 0.36
CA LYS A 182 18.98 7.77 0.95
C LYS A 182 18.28 6.55 0.39
N PHE A 183 16.98 6.64 0.14
CA PHE A 183 16.21 5.59 -0.49
C PHE A 183 15.05 6.15 -1.30
N SER A 184 14.82 5.59 -2.48
CA SER A 184 13.71 5.98 -3.34
C SER A 184 12.59 4.95 -3.30
N PHE A 185 11.35 5.40 -3.11
CA PHE A 185 10.14 4.58 -3.30
C PHE A 185 9.43 4.96 -4.58
N ALA A 186 9.84 4.34 -5.71
CA ALA A 186 9.22 4.57 -7.02
C ALA A 186 7.69 4.39 -7.00
N LYS A 187 7.19 3.42 -6.22
CA LYS A 187 5.75 3.11 -6.16
C LYS A 187 4.91 4.31 -5.71
N ILE A 188 5.37 5.11 -4.74
CA ILE A 188 4.60 6.25 -4.22
C ILE A 188 4.52 7.37 -5.26
N TRP A 189 5.64 7.68 -5.91
CA TRP A 189 5.67 8.67 -7.00
C TRP A 189 4.71 8.29 -8.13
N LEU A 190 4.64 7.00 -8.47
CA LEU A 190 3.73 6.49 -9.49
C LEU A 190 2.27 6.56 -9.05
N LEU A 191 1.96 6.20 -7.81
CA LEU A 191 0.58 6.30 -7.26
C LEU A 191 0.11 7.75 -7.21
N ALA A 192 0.95 8.68 -6.74
CA ALA A 192 0.64 10.11 -6.72
C ALA A 192 0.39 10.67 -8.12
N ALA A 193 1.19 10.26 -9.11
CA ALA A 193 1.00 10.68 -10.49
C ALA A 193 -0.28 10.09 -11.10
N GLN A 194 -0.58 8.81 -10.85
CA GLN A 194 -1.83 8.17 -11.28
C GLN A 194 -3.05 8.86 -10.68
N PHE A 195 -2.99 9.21 -9.39
CA PHE A 195 -4.04 9.97 -8.73
C PHE A 195 -4.31 11.31 -9.42
N GLU A 196 -3.28 12.11 -9.67
CA GLU A 196 -3.46 13.40 -10.37
C GLU A 196 -3.98 13.22 -11.81
N ILE A 197 -3.64 12.12 -12.49
CA ILE A 197 -4.20 11.78 -13.81
C ILE A 197 -5.70 11.47 -13.70
N SER A 198 -6.11 10.68 -12.70
CA SER A 198 -7.53 10.41 -12.42
C SER A 198 -8.31 11.68 -12.10
N GLN A 199 -7.65 12.68 -11.52
CA GLN A 199 -8.20 14.01 -11.25
C GLN A 199 -8.09 14.99 -12.44
N PHE A 200 -7.73 14.50 -13.63
CA PHE A 200 -7.50 15.29 -14.85
C PHE A 200 -6.43 16.39 -14.71
N ASN A 201 -5.59 16.34 -13.67
CA ASN A 201 -4.50 17.29 -13.45
C ASN A 201 -3.19 16.79 -14.05
N LEU A 202 -3.12 16.81 -15.38
CA LEU A 202 -1.94 16.36 -16.13
C LEU A 202 -0.67 17.18 -15.82
N LYS A 203 -0.83 18.47 -15.50
CA LYS A 203 0.32 19.34 -15.15
C LYS A 203 0.92 18.92 -13.81
N GLY A 204 0.08 18.65 -12.82
CA GLY A 204 0.50 18.13 -11.51
C GLY A 204 1.21 16.78 -11.63
N ALA A 205 0.59 15.83 -12.35
CA ALA A 205 1.18 14.51 -12.58
C ALA A 205 2.58 14.59 -13.22
N ARG A 206 2.75 15.43 -14.24
CA ARG A 206 4.05 15.66 -14.89
C ARG A 206 5.08 16.27 -13.96
N GLN A 207 4.69 17.22 -13.11
CA GLN A 207 5.59 17.83 -12.14
C GLN A 207 6.06 16.80 -11.09
N ILE A 208 5.16 15.95 -10.62
CA ILE A 208 5.47 14.85 -9.68
C ILE A 208 6.46 13.88 -10.32
N LEU A 209 6.22 13.41 -11.54
CA LEU A 209 7.11 12.49 -12.24
C LEU A 209 8.46 13.14 -12.62
N GLY A 210 8.46 14.42 -12.99
CA GLY A 210 9.68 15.19 -13.21
C GLY A 210 10.53 15.33 -11.95
N ASN A 211 9.91 15.61 -10.81
CA ASN A 211 10.61 15.63 -9.51
C ASN A 211 11.15 14.24 -9.13
N ALA A 212 10.40 13.18 -9.44
CA ALA A 212 10.83 11.81 -9.22
C ALA A 212 12.11 11.47 -10.01
N PHE A 213 12.27 11.97 -11.25
CA PHE A 213 13.52 11.78 -12.00
C PHE A 213 14.72 12.46 -11.36
N GLY A 214 14.56 13.70 -10.89
CA GLY A 214 15.66 14.45 -10.30
C GLY A 214 16.11 13.87 -8.96
N LYS A 215 15.16 13.45 -8.12
CA LYS A 215 15.45 12.97 -6.76
C LYS A 215 15.70 11.47 -6.67
N ALA A 216 15.08 10.69 -7.55
CA ALA A 216 14.93 9.25 -7.38
C ALA A 216 14.89 8.49 -8.71
N PRO A 217 15.90 8.62 -9.59
CA PRO A 217 15.87 7.99 -10.91
C PRO A 217 15.85 6.46 -10.78
N LYS A 218 14.79 5.85 -11.32
CA LYS A 218 14.59 4.40 -11.37
C LYS A 218 13.96 3.97 -12.67
N ASP A 219 14.41 2.83 -13.16
CA ASP A 219 13.94 2.17 -14.38
C ASP A 219 12.41 2.12 -14.51
N ASN A 220 11.72 1.68 -13.45
CA ASN A 220 10.26 1.59 -13.43
C ASN A 220 9.56 2.95 -13.54
N ILE A 221 10.17 4.04 -13.08
CA ILE A 221 9.58 5.39 -13.18
C ILE A 221 9.64 5.87 -14.62
N PHE A 222 10.78 5.66 -15.31
CA PHE A 222 10.91 5.96 -16.74
C PHE A 222 9.87 5.21 -17.56
N LYS A 223 9.81 3.88 -17.39
CA LYS A 223 8.84 3.01 -18.10
C LYS A 223 7.41 3.50 -17.95
N LYS A 224 6.96 3.72 -16.71
CA LYS A 224 5.57 4.11 -16.44
C LYS A 224 5.26 5.54 -16.87
N TYR A 225 6.21 6.47 -16.77
CA TYR A 225 5.97 7.83 -17.25
C TYR A 225 5.88 7.89 -18.78
N ILE A 226 6.74 7.16 -19.48
CA ILE A 226 6.66 7.05 -20.94
C ILE A 226 5.33 6.42 -21.37
N GLU A 227 4.89 5.36 -20.68
CA GLU A 227 3.59 4.72 -20.93
C GLU A 227 2.42 5.71 -20.77
N ILE A 228 2.46 6.54 -19.71
CA ILE A 228 1.46 7.60 -19.49
C ILE A 228 1.47 8.64 -20.62
N GLU A 229 2.64 9.16 -21.01
CA GLU A 229 2.71 10.18 -22.07
C GLU A 229 2.35 9.61 -23.44
N LEU A 230 2.61 8.32 -23.67
CA LEU A 230 2.20 7.61 -24.88
C LEU A 230 0.67 7.45 -24.94
N GLN A 231 0.03 7.09 -23.83
CA GLN A 231 -1.43 7.06 -23.71
C GLN A 231 -2.06 8.44 -23.95
N LEU A 232 -1.37 9.51 -23.57
CA LEU A 232 -1.78 10.90 -23.83
C LEU A 232 -1.44 11.37 -25.26
N GLY A 233 -0.80 10.55 -26.09
CA GLY A 233 -0.41 10.88 -27.47
C GLY A 233 0.74 11.89 -27.61
N ASN A 234 1.47 12.20 -26.53
CA ASN A 234 2.51 13.24 -26.54
C ASN A 234 3.87 12.70 -27.00
N ILE A 235 3.97 12.32 -28.27
CA ILE A 235 5.16 11.69 -28.87
C ILE A 235 6.45 12.48 -28.66
N ASN A 236 6.42 13.81 -28.85
CA ASN A 236 7.60 14.66 -28.66
C ASN A 236 8.12 14.65 -27.23
N ARG A 237 7.24 14.43 -26.23
CA ARG A 237 7.66 14.26 -24.84
C ARG A 237 8.24 12.87 -24.62
N CYS A 238 7.63 11.83 -25.20
CA CYS A 238 8.16 10.47 -25.12
C CYS A 238 9.61 10.40 -25.64
N ARG A 239 9.94 11.09 -26.75
CA ARG A 239 11.31 11.21 -27.28
C ARG A 239 12.27 11.78 -26.24
N LYS A 240 11.96 12.96 -25.70
CA LYS A 240 12.76 13.61 -24.64
C LYS A 240 12.92 12.75 -23.40
N LEU A 241 11.91 11.94 -23.07
CA LEU A 241 11.96 11.01 -21.93
C LEU A 241 12.88 9.83 -22.21
N TYR A 242 12.85 9.27 -23.42
CA TYR A 242 13.80 8.23 -23.84
C TYR A 242 15.23 8.75 -23.90
N GLU A 243 15.47 9.95 -24.45
CA GLU A 243 16.79 10.60 -24.46
C GLU A 243 17.35 10.70 -23.03
N LYS A 244 16.57 11.25 -22.09
CA LYS A 244 16.97 11.34 -20.67
C LYS A 244 17.16 9.99 -19.99
N TYR A 245 16.38 8.99 -20.37
CA TYR A 245 16.50 7.63 -19.84
C TYR A 245 17.82 6.99 -20.29
N LEU A 246 18.22 7.24 -21.53
CA LEU A 246 19.48 6.77 -22.10
C LEU A 246 20.69 7.56 -21.57
N GLU A 247 20.54 8.86 -21.31
CA GLU A 247 21.57 9.65 -20.59
C GLU A 247 21.84 9.08 -19.19
N TRP A 248 20.79 8.68 -18.46
CA TRP A 248 20.92 8.12 -17.12
C TRP A 248 21.40 6.65 -17.13
N ALA A 249 20.87 5.81 -18.01
CA ALA A 249 21.19 4.39 -18.11
C ALA A 249 21.49 3.96 -19.57
N PRO A 250 22.66 4.33 -20.11
CA PRO A 250 23.03 4.01 -21.49
C PRO A 250 23.23 2.51 -21.74
N GLU A 251 23.48 1.72 -20.69
CA GLU A 251 23.64 0.26 -20.76
C GLU A 251 22.31 -0.48 -20.93
N ASN A 252 21.18 0.21 -20.77
CA ASN A 252 19.90 -0.43 -20.73
C ASN A 252 19.38 -0.76 -22.13
N CYS A 253 19.64 -1.99 -22.59
CA CYS A 253 19.16 -2.48 -23.88
C CYS A 253 17.63 -2.36 -24.04
N TYR A 254 16.87 -2.50 -22.95
CA TYR A 254 15.41 -2.35 -23.00
C TYR A 254 14.99 -0.93 -23.42
N ALA A 255 15.69 0.09 -22.90
CA ALA A 255 15.40 1.48 -23.22
C ALA A 255 15.66 1.77 -24.71
N TRP A 256 16.78 1.28 -25.25
CA TRP A 256 17.13 1.41 -26.67
C TRP A 256 16.12 0.71 -27.58
N SER A 257 15.79 -0.56 -27.32
CA SER A 257 14.80 -1.32 -28.10
C SER A 257 13.44 -0.63 -28.09
N LYS A 258 12.96 -0.19 -26.92
CA LYS A 258 11.65 0.47 -26.81
C LYS A 258 11.61 1.85 -27.47
N TYR A 259 12.72 2.58 -27.47
CA TYR A 259 12.78 3.86 -28.16
C TYR A 259 12.71 3.67 -29.69
N ALA A 260 13.46 2.70 -30.23
CA ALA A 260 13.41 2.37 -31.64
C ALA A 260 12.04 1.79 -32.07
N GLU A 261 11.41 0.96 -31.23
CA GLU A 261 10.04 0.47 -31.44
C GLU A 261 9.02 1.62 -31.52
N LEU A 262 9.17 2.65 -30.68
CA LEU A 262 8.32 3.85 -30.72
C LEU A 262 8.45 4.57 -32.07
N GLU A 263 9.66 4.88 -32.53
CA GLU A 263 9.86 5.54 -33.83
C GLU A 263 9.38 4.67 -35.00
N ARG A 264 9.55 3.34 -34.91
CA ARG A 264 9.00 2.40 -35.89
C ARG A 264 7.47 2.44 -35.93
N SER A 265 6.80 2.54 -34.77
CA SER A 265 5.33 2.65 -34.70
C SER A 265 4.80 3.95 -35.33
N LEU A 266 5.65 4.97 -35.44
CA LEU A 266 5.35 6.26 -36.06
C LEU A 266 5.75 6.31 -37.55
N ALA A 267 6.20 5.19 -38.13
CA ALA A 267 6.74 5.07 -39.48
C ALA A 267 8.02 5.90 -39.74
N GLU A 268 8.70 6.36 -38.69
CA GLU A 268 9.95 7.13 -38.77
C GLU A 268 11.15 6.17 -38.77
N THR A 269 11.24 5.37 -39.84
CA THR A 269 12.19 4.24 -39.96
C THR A 269 13.66 4.68 -39.98
N GLU A 270 13.96 5.85 -40.56
CA GLU A 270 15.30 6.43 -40.57
C GLU A 270 15.77 6.79 -39.15
N ARG A 271 14.89 7.37 -38.33
CA ARG A 271 15.20 7.69 -36.93
C ARG A 271 15.36 6.43 -36.09
N ALA A 272 14.52 5.42 -36.30
CA ALA A 272 14.65 4.13 -35.63
C ALA A 272 16.03 3.50 -35.94
N ARG A 273 16.48 3.57 -37.20
CA ARG A 273 17.81 3.10 -37.60
C ARG A 273 18.92 3.92 -36.94
N ALA A 274 18.81 5.24 -36.91
CA ALA A 274 19.78 6.10 -36.26
C ALA A 274 19.92 5.79 -34.76
N ILE A 275 18.80 5.52 -34.05
CA ILE A 275 18.81 5.13 -32.64
C ILE A 275 19.56 3.81 -32.43
N PHE A 276 19.31 2.81 -33.28
CA PHE A 276 20.03 1.54 -33.22
C PHE A 276 21.52 1.68 -33.55
N GLU A 277 21.88 2.52 -34.52
CA GLU A 277 23.28 2.82 -34.84
C GLU A 277 23.98 3.55 -33.68
N LEU A 278 23.29 4.47 -32.99
CA LEU A 278 23.78 5.10 -31.76
C LEU A 278 23.97 4.08 -30.63
N ALA A 279 23.02 3.16 -30.43
CA ALA A 279 23.12 2.10 -29.44
C ALA A 279 24.36 1.22 -29.69
N ILE A 280 24.61 0.86 -30.95
CA ILE A 280 25.83 0.16 -31.37
C ILE A 280 27.04 1.02 -31.02
N LEU A 281 27.13 2.26 -31.49
CA LEU A 281 28.31 3.11 -31.24
C LEU A 281 28.64 3.25 -29.75
N ASP A 282 27.63 3.38 -28.87
CA ASP A 282 27.83 3.47 -27.43
C ASP A 282 28.33 2.16 -26.80
N ILE A 283 27.84 1.01 -27.26
CA ILE A 283 28.34 -0.32 -26.85
C ILE A 283 29.79 -0.48 -27.29
N TRP A 284 30.09 -0.17 -28.55
CA TRP A 284 31.42 -0.34 -29.13
C TRP A 284 32.45 0.60 -28.51
N ARG A 285 32.08 1.85 -28.19
CA ARG A 285 32.95 2.80 -27.47
C ARG A 285 33.37 2.28 -26.08
N ARG A 286 32.52 1.49 -25.42
CA ARG A 286 32.80 0.94 -24.08
C ARG A 286 33.60 -0.36 -24.13
N ASP A 287 33.30 -1.25 -25.08
CA ASP A 287 34.01 -2.53 -25.22
C ASP A 287 35.42 -2.38 -25.83
N TRP A 288 35.68 -1.32 -26.61
CA TRP A 288 37.00 -1.01 -27.18
C TRP A 288 38.13 -0.84 -26.14
N TRP A 289 37.82 -0.46 -24.90
CA TRP A 289 38.80 -0.34 -23.82
C TRP A 289 39.11 -1.66 -23.11
N ARG A 290 38.29 -2.71 -23.33
CA ARG A 290 38.46 -4.00 -22.63
C ARG A 290 39.45 -4.93 -23.31
N ASP A 291 39.64 -4.83 -24.63
CA ASP A 291 40.72 -5.53 -25.34
C ASP A 291 40.87 -5.04 -26.81
N PRO A 292 41.93 -4.27 -27.14
CA PRO A 292 42.23 -3.86 -28.52
C PRO A 292 42.53 -5.04 -29.48
N ASN A 293 42.76 -6.25 -28.98
CA ASN A 293 43.07 -7.43 -29.80
C ASN A 293 41.87 -8.33 -30.12
N LEU A 294 40.68 -8.04 -29.60
CA LEU A 294 39.47 -8.83 -29.87
C LEU A 294 38.93 -8.63 -31.30
N TYR A 295 39.37 -7.59 -32.01
CA TYR A 295 39.03 -7.34 -33.41
C TYR A 295 39.48 -8.49 -34.36
N TRP A 296 40.53 -9.24 -33.99
CA TRP A 296 41.05 -10.36 -34.80
C TRP A 296 40.67 -11.76 -34.29
N ARG A 297 39.95 -11.85 -33.17
CA ARG A 297 39.42 -13.12 -32.65
C ARG A 297 37.91 -13.01 -32.44
N LEU A 298 37.16 -13.06 -33.54
CA LEU A 298 35.80 -13.57 -33.52
C LEU A 298 35.86 -15.09 -33.80
N PRO A 299 35.97 -15.97 -32.79
CA PRO A 299 35.56 -17.35 -32.99
C PRO A 299 34.04 -17.35 -33.12
N ARG A 300 33.56 -17.86 -34.25
CA ARG A 300 32.16 -18.23 -34.45
C ARG A 300 31.66 -18.99 -33.20
N GLY A 301 30.73 -18.38 -32.47
CA GLY A 301 29.99 -19.02 -31.38
C GLY A 301 30.67 -18.98 -30.01
N LYS A 302 30.28 -18.02 -29.17
CA LYS A 302 29.70 -18.19 -27.81
C LYS A 302 29.45 -16.83 -27.14
N PRO A 303 28.45 -16.71 -26.24
CA PRO A 303 27.44 -15.66 -26.34
C PRO A 303 27.67 -14.50 -25.38
N ILE A 304 27.56 -13.27 -25.89
CA ILE A 304 27.16 -12.10 -25.09
C ILE A 304 25.66 -11.93 -25.38
N GLY A 305 24.84 -12.72 -24.70
CA GLY A 305 23.45 -13.07 -25.08
C GLY A 305 22.41 -11.95 -25.06
N ARG A 306 22.78 -10.67 -25.18
CA ARG A 306 21.86 -9.54 -25.36
C ARG A 306 22.27 -8.58 -26.48
N THR A 307 23.55 -8.48 -26.80
CA THR A 307 24.04 -7.65 -27.91
C THR A 307 23.75 -8.29 -29.27
N GLU A 308 23.81 -9.62 -29.36
CA GLU A 308 23.41 -10.35 -30.58
C GLU A 308 21.92 -10.15 -30.89
N ASN A 309 21.01 -10.07 -29.91
CA ASN A 309 19.59 -9.82 -30.20
C ASN A 309 19.36 -8.44 -30.82
N LEU A 310 20.06 -7.41 -30.34
CA LEU A 310 19.97 -6.07 -30.93
C LEU A 310 20.58 -6.06 -32.34
N ILE A 311 21.71 -6.74 -32.54
CA ILE A 311 22.38 -6.84 -33.85
C ILE A 311 21.55 -7.68 -34.84
N LEU A 312 20.90 -8.75 -34.38
CA LEU A 312 19.99 -9.59 -35.16
C LEU A 312 18.67 -8.86 -35.46
N GLU A 313 18.13 -8.07 -34.53
CA GLU A 313 16.99 -7.19 -34.79
C GLU A 313 17.33 -6.13 -35.84
N ILE A 314 18.54 -5.57 -35.81
CA ILE A 314 19.02 -4.59 -36.79
C ILE A 314 19.28 -5.24 -38.15
N SER A 315 19.83 -6.46 -38.21
CA SER A 315 20.04 -7.19 -39.47
C SER A 315 18.70 -7.62 -40.08
N TRP A 316 17.78 -8.15 -39.27
CA TRP A 316 16.42 -8.48 -39.68
C TRP A 316 15.65 -7.24 -40.15
N PHE A 317 15.80 -6.09 -39.47
CA PHE A 317 15.18 -4.83 -39.88
C PHE A 317 15.77 -4.30 -41.21
N ARG A 318 17.09 -4.42 -41.42
CA ARG A 318 17.74 -4.09 -42.70
C ARG A 318 17.25 -4.97 -43.84
N GLU A 319 17.10 -6.28 -43.63
CA GLU A 319 16.58 -7.22 -44.63
C GLU A 319 15.08 -7.01 -44.91
N SER A 320 14.27 -6.70 -43.89
CA SER A 320 12.83 -6.46 -44.04
C SER A 320 12.50 -5.14 -44.75
N MET A 321 13.39 -4.14 -44.71
CA MET A 321 13.22 -2.84 -45.36
C MET A 321 13.80 -2.81 -46.77
N GLY A 322 14.93 -3.50 -47.02
CA GLY A 322 15.55 -3.60 -48.35
C GLY A 322 14.67 -4.28 -49.41
N ASN A 323 13.62 -4.99 -49.00
CA ASN A 323 12.66 -5.63 -49.90
C ASN A 323 11.49 -4.73 -50.34
N LYS A 324 11.38 -3.49 -49.82
CA LYS A 324 10.33 -2.54 -50.25
C LYS A 324 10.82 -1.45 -51.20
N ASP A 325 12.11 -1.12 -51.17
CA ASP A 325 12.70 -0.12 -52.07
C ASP A 325 13.04 -0.68 -53.46
N SER A 326 12.98 -2.00 -53.66
CA SER A 326 13.19 -2.65 -54.96
C SER A 326 11.95 -2.71 -55.85
N ALA A 327 10.76 -2.35 -55.35
CA ALA A 327 9.50 -2.48 -56.10
C ALA A 327 9.04 -1.19 -56.81
N PHE A 328 9.77 -0.07 -56.67
CA PHE A 328 9.40 1.22 -57.29
C PHE A 328 10.45 1.79 -58.25
N ALA A 329 11.48 1.00 -58.61
CA ALA A 329 12.57 1.44 -59.49
C ALA A 329 12.66 0.67 -60.82
N GLU A 330 11.61 -0.04 -61.23
CA GLU A 330 11.57 -0.75 -62.54
C GLU A 330 10.51 -0.25 -63.52
N ASP A 331 9.73 0.78 -63.23
CA ASP A 331 8.87 1.42 -64.25
C ASP A 331 8.88 2.95 -64.10
N VAL A 332 9.73 3.61 -64.89
CA VAL A 332 9.54 4.86 -65.69
C VAL A 332 10.88 5.40 -66.16
#